data_AF-A0A529SL31-F1
#
_entry.id   AF-A0A529SL31-F1
#
_cell.length_a   1.000
_cell.length_b   1.000
_cell.length_c   1.000
_cell.angle_alpha   90.00
_cell.angle_beta   90.00
_cell.angle_gamma   90.00
#
_symmetry.space_group_name_H-M   'P 1'
#
loop_
_entity.id
_entity.type
_entity.pdbx_description
1 polymer ?
#
loop_
_entity_poly.entity_id
_entity_poly.type
_entity_poly.pdbx_seq_one_letter_code
_entity_poly.pdbx_strand_id
1 'polypeptide(L)'
;VYDQSMRGIEPDPVVLEKARTQPEFTAPAWDYFDNRVHDQSVANGRAMARKWKPWLDRIEARFGVDRNILLAIWSMESNYGEILKRDDIMRNVIRSLATLAYGDPKRSKYARTQLIAALKILQSGDIDESHLMGSWAGAMGQTQFIPTSYQRYAVDMDGNGRRDIWN
;
A
#
# COMPACT_ATOMS: atom_id res chain seq x y z
N VAL A 1 8.64 7.91 19.00
CA VAL A 1 8.25 7.13 17.81
C VAL A 1 8.99 5.79 17.76
N TYR A 2 10.31 5.73 17.53
CA TYR A 2 11.02 4.44 17.42
C TYR A 2 10.78 3.49 18.62
N ASP A 3 11.07 3.91 19.85
CA ASP A 3 10.90 3.05 21.05
C ASP A 3 9.45 2.68 21.35
N GLN A 4 8.50 3.43 20.81
CA GLN A 4 7.08 3.12 20.92
C GLN A 4 6.73 2.05 19.89
N SER A 5 7.05 2.30 18.62
CA SER A 5 6.67 1.43 17.51
C SER A 5 7.46 0.14 17.44
N MET A 6 8.64 0.06 18.06
CA MET A 6 9.45 -1.16 18.12
C MET A 6 9.23 -1.97 19.41
N ARG A 7 8.42 -1.46 20.35
CA ARG A 7 8.24 -2.10 21.66
C ARG A 7 7.51 -3.42 21.52
N GLY A 8 8.14 -4.50 21.96
CA GLY A 8 7.53 -5.83 21.95
C GLY A 8 7.25 -6.38 20.54
N ILE A 9 7.87 -5.81 19.50
CA ILE A 9 7.79 -6.39 18.16
C ILE A 9 8.48 -7.76 18.15
N GLU A 10 7.73 -8.77 17.74
CA GLU A 10 8.26 -10.08 17.38
C GLU A 10 8.18 -10.29 15.87
N PRO A 11 9.15 -11.02 15.27
CA PRO A 11 9.11 -11.37 13.87
C PRO A 11 7.78 -12.00 13.47
N ASP A 12 7.29 -11.64 12.29
CA ASP A 12 6.07 -12.21 11.71
C ASP A 12 6.43 -13.43 10.82
N PRO A 13 6.07 -14.66 11.22
CA PRO A 13 6.45 -15.86 10.47
C PRO A 13 5.86 -15.87 9.05
N VAL A 14 4.67 -15.28 8.84
CA VAL A 14 4.03 -15.24 7.52
C VAL A 14 4.79 -14.31 6.57
N VAL A 15 5.33 -13.20 7.08
CA VAL A 15 6.20 -12.31 6.30
C VAL A 15 7.44 -13.05 5.82
N LEU A 16 8.07 -13.86 6.68
CA LEU A 16 9.24 -14.65 6.31
C LEU A 16 8.90 -15.79 5.34
N GLU A 17 7.75 -16.43 5.48
CA GLU A 17 7.26 -17.44 4.54
C GLU A 17 7.00 -16.86 3.16
N LYS A 18 6.28 -15.72 3.08
CA LYS A 18 6.03 -14.99 1.83
C LYS A 18 7.31 -14.46 1.19
N ALA A 19 8.30 -14.07 1.99
CA ALA A 19 9.59 -13.64 1.47
C ALA A 19 10.37 -14.78 0.76
N ARG A 20 10.16 -16.04 1.19
CA ARG A 20 10.80 -17.23 0.61
C ARG A 20 10.09 -17.73 -0.65
N THR A 21 8.79 -17.48 -0.76
CA THR A 21 7.96 -17.97 -1.86
C THR A 21 7.80 -16.88 -2.93
N GLN A 22 8.17 -17.17 -4.18
CA GLN A 22 7.84 -16.31 -5.33
C GLN A 22 6.86 -17.04 -6.25
N PRO A 23 5.56 -17.13 -5.90
CA PRO A 23 4.55 -17.82 -6.72
C PRO A 23 4.28 -17.10 -8.06
N GLU A 24 4.58 -15.80 -8.17
CA GLU A 24 4.33 -15.01 -9.39
C GLU A 24 5.12 -15.45 -10.62
N PHE A 25 6.17 -16.27 -10.45
CA PHE A 25 6.91 -16.85 -11.59
C PHE A 25 6.32 -18.18 -12.10
N THR A 26 5.19 -18.64 -11.56
CA THR A 26 4.61 -19.96 -11.90
C THR A 26 3.26 -19.89 -12.63
N ALA A 27 2.59 -18.74 -12.64
CA ALA A 27 1.31 -18.57 -13.32
C ALA A 27 1.50 -18.02 -14.74
N PRO A 28 0.81 -18.56 -15.76
CA PRO A 28 0.75 -17.95 -17.07
C PRO A 28 0.22 -16.52 -17.04
N ALA A 29 0.69 -15.67 -17.96
CA ALA A 29 0.30 -14.26 -18.01
C ALA A 29 -1.23 -14.07 -18.17
N TRP A 30 -1.93 -14.97 -18.84
CA TRP A 30 -3.39 -14.89 -18.99
C TRP A 30 -4.13 -15.07 -17.66
N ASP A 31 -3.66 -15.96 -16.77
CA ASP A 31 -4.24 -16.11 -15.43
C ASP A 31 -4.05 -14.84 -14.59
N TYR A 32 -2.98 -14.07 -14.83
CA TYR A 32 -2.79 -12.76 -14.20
C TYR A 32 -3.80 -11.73 -14.73
N PHE A 33 -4.06 -11.71 -16.03
CA PHE A 33 -5.02 -10.76 -16.64
C PHE A 33 -6.46 -11.10 -16.29
N ASP A 34 -6.89 -12.36 -16.42
CA ASP A 34 -8.27 -12.78 -16.19
C ASP A 34 -8.71 -12.56 -14.73
N ASN A 35 -7.78 -12.70 -13.78
CA ASN A 35 -8.04 -12.43 -12.37
C ASN A 35 -8.09 -10.93 -12.01
N ARG A 36 -7.63 -10.03 -12.90
CA ARG A 36 -7.51 -8.58 -12.61
C ARG A 36 -8.42 -7.74 -13.49
N VAL A 37 -8.64 -8.15 -14.74
CA VAL A 37 -9.44 -7.45 -15.75
C VAL A 37 -10.57 -8.37 -16.18
N HIS A 38 -11.72 -8.19 -15.55
CA HIS A 38 -12.93 -8.96 -15.81
C HIS A 38 -14.15 -8.06 -15.67
N ASP A 39 -15.32 -8.51 -16.13
CA ASP A 39 -16.54 -7.69 -16.18
C ASP A 39 -16.88 -7.01 -14.84
N GLN A 40 -16.71 -7.74 -13.74
CA GLN A 40 -16.91 -7.18 -12.40
C GLN A 40 -15.90 -6.07 -12.05
N SER A 41 -14.62 -6.18 -12.41
CA SER A 41 -13.64 -5.10 -12.14
C SER A 41 -13.92 -3.87 -13.00
N VAL A 42 -14.35 -4.05 -14.25
CA VAL A 42 -14.81 -2.96 -15.12
C VAL A 42 -16.07 -2.29 -14.57
N ALA A 43 -17.05 -3.06 -14.11
CA ALA A 43 -18.28 -2.54 -13.50
C ALA A 43 -17.97 -1.73 -12.23
N ASN A 44 -17.07 -2.24 -11.38
CA ASN A 44 -16.60 -1.54 -10.18
C ASN A 44 -15.90 -0.23 -10.55
N GLY A 45 -15.00 -0.24 -11.54
CA GLY A 45 -14.31 0.97 -11.99
C GLY A 45 -15.27 2.04 -12.51
N ARG A 46 -16.30 1.66 -13.27
CA ARG A 46 -17.36 2.58 -13.70
C ARG A 46 -18.16 3.14 -12.53
N ALA A 47 -18.43 2.35 -11.50
CA ALA A 47 -19.10 2.81 -10.29
C ALA A 47 -18.23 3.82 -9.51
N MET A 48 -16.94 3.53 -9.36
CA MET A 48 -15.98 4.42 -8.70
C MET A 48 -15.78 5.73 -9.48
N ALA A 49 -15.75 5.67 -10.82
CA ALA A 49 -15.71 6.86 -11.67
C ALA A 49 -16.89 7.81 -11.42
N ARG A 50 -18.10 7.25 -11.24
CA ARG A 50 -19.29 8.04 -10.90
C ARG A 50 -19.22 8.58 -9.47
N LYS A 51 -18.90 7.73 -8.49
CA LYS A 51 -18.85 8.09 -7.07
C LYS A 51 -17.84 9.21 -6.81
N TRP A 52 -16.65 9.12 -7.39
CA TRP A 52 -15.53 10.00 -7.12
C TRP A 52 -15.30 11.07 -8.18
N LYS A 53 -16.27 11.28 -9.10
CA LYS A 53 -16.14 12.22 -10.21
C LYS A 53 -15.58 13.59 -9.80
N PRO A 54 -16.07 14.27 -8.73
CA PRO A 54 -15.56 15.59 -8.37
C PRO A 54 -14.06 15.59 -8.03
N TRP A 55 -13.58 14.53 -7.38
CA TRP A 55 -12.16 14.39 -7.03
C TRP A 55 -11.32 14.01 -8.24
N LEU A 56 -11.80 13.09 -9.08
CA LEU A 56 -11.13 12.71 -10.32
C LEU A 56 -10.95 13.92 -11.24
N ASP A 57 -11.97 14.77 -11.38
CA ASP A 57 -11.88 16.02 -12.17
C ASP A 57 -10.77 16.94 -11.63
N ARG A 58 -10.66 17.09 -10.30
CA ARG A 58 -9.63 17.92 -9.65
C ARG A 58 -8.22 17.34 -9.82
N ILE A 59 -8.07 16.04 -9.65
CA ILE A 59 -6.78 15.34 -9.78
C ILE A 59 -6.30 15.43 -11.23
N GLU A 60 -7.17 15.15 -12.20
CA GLU A 60 -6.86 15.22 -13.62
C GLU A 60 -6.45 16.65 -14.04
N ALA A 61 -7.21 17.66 -13.60
CA ALA A 61 -6.87 19.06 -13.88
C ALA A 61 -5.54 19.50 -13.23
N ARG A 62 -5.23 19.01 -12.02
CA ARG A 62 -4.01 19.39 -11.29
C ARG A 62 -2.75 18.70 -11.81
N PHE A 63 -2.85 17.41 -12.13
CA PHE A 63 -1.68 16.57 -12.42
C PHE A 63 -1.58 16.16 -13.90
N GLY A 64 -2.61 16.38 -14.72
CA GLY A 64 -2.63 16.01 -16.13
C GLY A 64 -2.68 14.50 -16.38
N VAL A 65 -3.09 13.71 -15.38
CA VAL A 65 -3.22 12.25 -15.48
C VAL A 65 -4.66 11.88 -15.77
N ASP A 66 -4.87 11.08 -16.82
CA ASP A 66 -6.19 10.57 -17.20
C ASP A 66 -6.82 9.78 -16.03
N ARG A 67 -8.08 10.09 -15.73
CA ARG A 67 -8.80 9.48 -14.60
C ARG A 67 -8.92 7.96 -14.69
N ASN A 68 -8.98 7.40 -15.90
CA ASN A 68 -9.13 5.97 -16.11
C ASN A 68 -7.82 5.24 -15.78
N ILE A 69 -6.68 5.86 -16.05
CA ILE A 69 -5.36 5.35 -15.59
C ILE A 69 -5.33 5.31 -14.07
N LEU A 70 -5.74 6.40 -13.40
CA LEU A 70 -5.79 6.45 -11.94
C LEU A 70 -6.72 5.38 -11.36
N LEU A 71 -7.92 5.23 -11.93
CA LEU A 71 -8.89 4.21 -11.51
C LEU A 71 -8.39 2.78 -11.76
N ALA A 72 -7.67 2.54 -12.85
CA ALA A 72 -7.10 1.24 -13.16
C ALA A 72 -6.01 0.85 -12.15
N ILE A 73 -5.09 1.78 -11.83
CA ILE A 73 -4.08 1.57 -10.79
C ILE A 73 -4.76 1.30 -9.45
N TRP A 74 -5.72 2.13 -9.05
CA TRP A 74 -6.41 1.95 -7.78
C TRP A 74 -7.17 0.61 -7.68
N SER A 75 -7.75 0.14 -8.79
CA SER A 75 -8.33 -1.19 -8.88
C SER A 75 -7.28 -2.30 -8.67
N MET A 76 -6.15 -2.20 -9.35
CA MET A 76 -5.13 -3.25 -9.34
C MET A 76 -4.41 -3.34 -7.99
N GLU A 77 -4.19 -2.20 -7.33
CA GLU A 77 -3.41 -2.14 -6.10
C GLU A 77 -4.22 -2.56 -4.86
N SER A 78 -5.49 -2.15 -4.76
CA SER A 78 -6.27 -2.38 -3.54
C SER A 78 -7.71 -2.79 -3.77
N ASN A 79 -8.12 -2.97 -5.03
CA ASN A 79 -9.53 -3.13 -5.41
C ASN A 79 -10.39 -2.02 -4.80
N TYR A 80 -9.96 -0.76 -5.01
CA TYR A 80 -10.63 0.42 -4.45
C TYR A 80 -10.75 0.41 -2.91
N GLY A 81 -9.78 -0.23 -2.24
CA GLY A 81 -9.70 -0.31 -0.78
C GLY A 81 -10.29 -1.57 -0.15
N GLU A 82 -10.92 -2.46 -0.93
CA GLU A 82 -11.48 -3.70 -0.36
C GLU A 82 -10.40 -4.61 0.25
N ILE A 83 -9.18 -4.59 -0.29
CA ILE A 83 -8.06 -5.35 0.28
C ILE A 83 -7.69 -4.86 1.69
N LEU A 84 -7.88 -3.57 1.99
CA LEU A 84 -7.52 -3.00 3.31
C LEU A 84 -8.41 -3.52 4.43
N LYS A 85 -9.59 -4.07 4.11
CA LYS A 85 -10.54 -4.63 5.08
C LYS A 85 -10.22 -6.08 5.46
N ARG A 86 -9.16 -6.66 4.90
CA ARG A 86 -8.80 -8.07 5.06
C ARG A 86 -7.66 -8.23 6.05
N ASP A 87 -8.00 -8.54 7.30
CA ASP A 87 -7.03 -8.74 8.40
C ASP A 87 -6.10 -9.94 8.17
N ASP A 88 -6.50 -10.89 7.32
CA ASP A 88 -5.66 -12.03 6.93
C ASP A 88 -4.53 -11.64 5.95
N ILE A 89 -4.71 -10.52 5.24
CA ILE A 89 -3.73 -9.99 4.27
C ILE A 89 -2.97 -8.80 4.85
N MET A 90 -3.68 -7.85 5.46
CA MET A 90 -3.13 -6.60 5.95
C MET A 90 -2.28 -6.80 7.19
N ARG A 91 -1.13 -6.13 7.21
CA ARG A 91 -0.15 -6.22 8.30
C ARG A 91 0.33 -4.84 8.69
N ASN A 92 0.71 -4.71 9.95
CA ASN A 92 1.42 -3.52 10.42
C ASN A 92 2.76 -3.39 9.66
N VAL A 93 2.97 -2.22 9.07
CA VAL A 93 4.11 -1.96 8.17
C VAL A 93 5.44 -1.95 8.94
N ILE A 94 5.45 -1.43 10.17
CA ILE A 94 6.65 -1.44 11.03
C ILE A 94 7.07 -2.88 11.32
N ARG A 95 6.14 -3.72 11.80
CA ARG A 95 6.40 -5.13 12.09
C ARG A 95 6.88 -5.90 10.85
N SER A 96 6.23 -5.67 9.70
CA SER A 96 6.59 -6.35 8.45
C SER A 96 8.00 -6.00 7.99
N LEU A 97 8.35 -4.71 7.96
CA LEU A 97 9.66 -4.26 7.53
C LEU A 97 10.77 -4.60 8.56
N ALA A 98 10.47 -4.54 9.85
CA ALA A 98 11.39 -5.01 10.89
C ALA A 98 11.68 -6.51 10.76
N THR A 99 10.64 -7.31 10.48
CA THR A 99 10.76 -8.75 10.24
C THR A 99 11.65 -9.04 9.03
N LEU A 100 11.45 -8.35 7.90
CA LEU A 100 12.30 -8.51 6.72
C LEU A 100 13.75 -8.03 6.97
N ALA A 101 13.91 -6.92 7.68
CA ALA A 101 15.22 -6.39 8.06
C ALA A 101 16.01 -7.37 8.93
N TYR A 102 15.32 -8.12 9.79
CA TYR A 102 15.86 -9.10 10.71
C TYR A 102 16.11 -10.46 10.05
N GLY A 103 15.11 -11.03 9.37
CA GLY A 103 15.07 -12.44 9.00
C GLY A 103 15.22 -12.77 7.51
N ASP A 104 15.26 -11.77 6.62
CA ASP A 104 15.52 -11.97 5.17
C ASP A 104 16.83 -11.28 4.74
N PRO A 105 17.97 -12.01 4.68
CA PRO A 105 19.24 -11.44 4.26
C PRO A 105 19.21 -10.79 2.87
N LYS A 106 18.38 -11.28 1.94
CA LYS A 106 18.30 -10.75 0.58
C LYS A 106 17.66 -9.36 0.56
N ARG A 107 16.66 -9.14 1.41
CA ARG A 107 15.90 -7.88 1.48
C ARG A 107 16.29 -6.98 2.65
N SER A 108 17.23 -7.38 3.51
CA SER A 108 17.53 -6.65 4.75
C SER A 108 17.87 -5.16 4.52
N LYS A 109 18.68 -4.85 3.50
CA LYS A 109 19.04 -3.45 3.16
C LYS A 109 17.81 -2.64 2.74
N TYR A 110 16.99 -3.18 1.83
CA TYR A 110 15.74 -2.56 1.39
C TYR A 110 14.81 -2.32 2.58
N ALA A 111 14.60 -3.36 3.39
CA ALA A 111 13.69 -3.33 4.53
C ALA A 111 14.10 -2.30 5.58
N ARG A 112 15.40 -2.16 5.88
CA ARG A 112 15.91 -1.12 6.77
C ARG A 112 15.63 0.29 6.23
N THR A 113 15.86 0.52 4.94
CA THR A 113 15.56 1.81 4.31
C THR A 113 14.07 2.16 4.40
N GLN A 114 13.20 1.20 4.06
CA GLN A 114 11.76 1.42 4.13
C GLN A 114 11.27 1.57 5.57
N LEU A 115 11.82 0.82 6.54
CA LEU A 115 11.46 0.91 7.96
C LEU A 115 11.73 2.31 8.51
N ILE A 116 12.91 2.87 8.21
CA ILE A 116 13.26 4.25 8.61
C ILE A 116 12.29 5.24 7.98
N ALA A 117 11.93 5.06 6.71
CA ALA A 117 10.95 5.92 6.06
C ALA A 117 9.55 5.79 6.68
N ALA A 118 9.11 4.58 7.05
CA ALA A 118 7.83 4.34 7.70
C ALA A 118 7.76 5.01 9.09
N LEU A 119 8.82 4.90 9.88
CA LEU A 119 8.91 5.57 11.19
C LEU A 119 8.84 7.10 11.06
N LYS A 120 9.42 7.66 9.99
CA LYS A 120 9.31 9.09 9.70
C LYS A 120 7.89 9.52 9.32
N ILE A 121 7.08 8.63 8.72
CA ILE A 121 5.66 8.89 8.44
C ILE A 121 4.87 8.94 9.75
N LEU A 122 5.12 8.00 10.68
CA LEU A 122 4.53 8.08 12.02
C LEU A 122 4.96 9.35 12.75
N GLN A 123 6.21 9.78 12.57
CA GLN A 123 6.72 11.00 13.16
C GLN A 123 6.10 12.28 12.57
N SER A 124 5.69 12.30 11.29
CA SER A 124 4.99 13.46 10.71
C SER A 124 3.56 13.59 11.20
N GLY A 125 2.98 12.55 11.80
CA GLY A 125 1.61 12.56 12.31
C GLY A 125 0.55 12.47 11.22
N ASP A 126 0.94 12.06 10.00
CA ASP A 126 0.01 11.83 8.90
C ASP A 126 -0.98 10.69 9.22
N ILE A 127 -0.52 9.69 9.99
CA ILE A 127 -1.26 8.51 10.42
C ILE A 127 -0.70 8.00 11.75
N ASP A 128 -1.52 7.37 12.58
CA ASP A 128 -1.03 6.69 13.78
C ASP A 128 -0.58 5.25 13.49
N GLU A 129 0.13 4.66 14.45
CA GLU A 129 0.76 3.35 14.30
C GLU A 129 -0.22 2.21 14.06
N SER A 130 -1.42 2.28 14.65
CA SER A 130 -2.42 1.20 14.51
C SER A 130 -3.04 1.16 13.11
N HIS A 131 -3.03 2.29 12.40
CA HIS A 131 -3.55 2.41 11.04
C HIS A 131 -2.46 2.37 9.95
N LEU A 132 -1.16 2.32 10.31
CA LEU A 132 -0.06 2.16 9.36
C LEU A 132 -0.01 0.71 8.84
N MET A 133 -0.99 0.38 8.00
CA MET A 133 -1.26 -0.97 7.48
C MET A 133 -0.87 -1.09 6.00
N GLY A 134 -0.47 -2.29 5.62
CA GLY A 134 -0.03 -2.60 4.28
C GLY A 134 0.21 -4.08 4.02
N SER A 135 0.85 -4.38 2.89
CA SER A 135 1.27 -5.72 2.53
C SER A 135 2.44 -6.21 3.39
N TRP A 136 2.70 -7.52 3.34
CA TRP A 136 3.85 -8.15 4.00
C TRP A 136 5.21 -7.56 3.59
N ALA A 137 5.29 -6.93 2.41
CA ALA A 137 6.51 -6.29 1.91
C ALA A 137 6.62 -4.80 2.27
N GLY A 138 5.60 -4.24 2.95
CA GLY A 138 5.55 -2.85 3.36
C GLY A 138 4.95 -1.88 2.33
N ALA A 139 4.21 -2.38 1.33
CA ALA A 139 3.41 -1.53 0.45
C ALA A 139 2.13 -1.09 1.19
N MET A 140 1.84 0.20 1.24
CA MET A 140 0.92 0.77 2.23
C MET A 140 -0.39 1.26 1.61
N GLY A 141 -1.48 1.14 2.36
CA GLY A 141 -2.75 1.80 2.08
C GLY A 141 -3.37 1.47 0.71
N GLN A 142 -4.25 2.36 0.27
CA GLN A 142 -5.01 2.29 -0.99
C GLN A 142 -4.11 2.24 -2.22
N THR A 143 -2.96 2.92 -2.16
CA THR A 143 -2.05 3.12 -3.29
C THR A 143 -0.93 2.09 -3.37
N GLN A 144 -0.79 1.25 -2.34
CA GLN A 144 0.33 0.31 -2.19
C GLN A 144 1.71 0.99 -2.33
N PHE A 145 1.81 2.26 -1.93
CA PHE A 145 3.09 2.96 -1.90
C PHE A 145 4.01 2.33 -0.87
N ILE A 146 5.26 2.05 -1.24
CA ILE A 146 6.31 1.81 -0.26
C ILE A 146 6.62 3.13 0.50
N PRO A 147 7.12 3.08 1.74
CA PRO A 147 7.34 4.26 2.57
C PRO A 147 8.14 5.39 1.91
N THR A 148 9.19 5.07 1.15
CA THR A 148 9.97 6.12 0.45
C THR A 148 9.18 6.77 -0.69
N SER A 149 8.31 6.03 -1.37
CA SER A 149 7.42 6.60 -2.40
C SER A 149 6.38 7.50 -1.78
N TYR A 150 5.79 7.09 -0.65
CA TYR A 150 4.90 7.95 0.13
C TYR A 150 5.55 9.28 0.49
N GLN A 151 6.76 9.24 1.06
CA GLN A 151 7.46 10.46 1.46
C GLN A 151 7.68 11.43 0.30
N ARG A 152 7.92 10.89 -0.90
CA ARG A 152 8.23 11.66 -2.09
C ARG A 152 7.01 12.17 -2.84
N TYR A 153 5.92 11.39 -2.84
CA TYR A 153 4.82 11.58 -3.78
C TYR A 153 3.43 11.68 -3.15
N ALA A 154 3.25 11.31 -1.87
CA ALA A 154 1.95 11.47 -1.23
C ALA A 154 1.59 12.96 -1.14
N VAL A 155 0.32 13.28 -1.38
CA VAL A 155 -0.21 14.64 -1.42
C VAL A 155 -1.43 14.73 -0.51
N ASP A 156 -1.48 15.79 0.29
CA ASP A 156 -2.69 16.17 1.02
C ASP A 156 -3.61 16.87 0.01
N MET A 157 -4.59 16.13 -0.48
CA MET A 157 -5.44 16.56 -1.59
C MET A 157 -6.67 17.34 -1.11
N ASP A 158 -7.12 17.13 0.13
CA ASP A 158 -8.26 17.82 0.71
C ASP A 158 -7.87 19.00 1.62
N GLY A 159 -6.58 19.13 1.94
CA GLY A 159 -6.02 20.25 2.70
C GLY A 159 -6.20 20.11 4.22
N ASN A 160 -6.45 18.90 4.72
CA ASN A 160 -6.70 18.65 6.14
C ASN A 160 -5.40 18.56 6.99
N GLY A 161 -4.24 18.68 6.35
CA GLY A 161 -2.93 18.62 6.98
C GLY A 161 -2.31 17.22 7.02
N ARG A 162 -2.96 16.20 6.45
CA ARG A 162 -2.48 14.81 6.44
C ARG A 162 -2.50 14.22 5.04
N ARG A 163 -1.44 13.50 4.69
CA ARG A 163 -1.36 12.78 3.41
C ARG A 163 -1.91 11.37 3.55
N ASP A 164 -3.14 11.25 4.03
CA ASP A 164 -3.77 9.96 4.35
C ASP A 164 -4.05 9.16 3.07
N ILE A 165 -3.40 8.00 2.91
CA ILE A 165 -3.64 7.06 1.81
C ILE A 165 -4.38 5.80 2.27
N TRP A 166 -4.90 5.77 3.49
CA TRP A 166 -5.61 4.64 4.08
C TRP A 166 -7.13 4.83 4.05
N ASN A 167 -7.60 6.06 4.27
CA ASN A 167 -9.02 6.39 4.44
C ASN A 167 -9.65 7.17 3.28
#